data_AF-A0A3D2S5C6-F1
#
_entry.id   AF-A0A3D2S5C6-F1
#
_cell.length_a   1.000
_cell.length_b   1.000
_cell.length_c   1.000
_cell.angle_alpha   90.00
_cell.angle_beta   90.00
_cell.angle_gamma   90.00
#
_symmetry.space_group_name_H-M   'P 1'
#
loop_
_entity.id
_entity.type
_entity.pdbx_description
1 polymer ?
#
loop_
_entity_poly.entity_id
_entity_poly.type
_entity_poly.pdbx_seq_one_letter_code
_entity_poly.pdbx_strand_id
1 'polypeptide(L)'
;VASADVFSADAVTTKAMGFNPADIGLFHYASEMGIGVADLSQIEVLGTPIEDVTLSFRPHEKVEFQFQWQETNSREYLEFV
;
A
#
# COMPACT_ATOMS: atom_id res chain seq x y z
N VAL A 1 -4.48 12.83 1.57
CA VAL A 1 -5.55 11.85 1.31
C VAL A 1 -6.29 11.58 2.61
N ALA A 2 -7.59 11.28 2.59
CA ALA A 2 -8.36 10.94 3.79
C ALA A 2 -9.31 9.77 3.48
N SER A 3 -9.45 8.84 4.43
CA SER A 3 -10.36 7.69 4.37
C SER A 3 -10.63 7.18 5.79
N ALA A 4 -11.72 6.44 5.97
CA ALA A 4 -11.97 5.66 7.19
C ALA A 4 -11.12 4.37 7.23
N ASP A 5 -10.71 3.88 6.06
CA ASP A 5 -9.74 2.81 5.92
C ASP A 5 -8.34 3.41 5.69
N VAL A 6 -7.47 3.24 6.68
CA VAL A 6 -6.10 3.77 6.67
C VAL A 6 -5.26 3.16 5.54
N PHE A 7 -5.49 1.88 5.21
CA PHE A 7 -4.75 1.19 4.15
C PHE A 7 -5.15 1.72 2.78
N SER A 8 -6.44 2.04 2.60
CA SER A 8 -6.93 2.68 1.38
C SER A 8 -6.32 4.08 1.20
N ALA A 9 -6.29 4.88 2.27
CA ALA A 9 -5.68 6.22 2.22
C ALA A 9 -4.19 6.16 1.89
N ASP A 10 -3.47 5.23 2.49
CA ASP A 10 -2.04 5.05 2.27
C ASP A 10 -1.76 4.50 0.87
N ALA A 11 -2.53 3.53 0.37
CA ALA A 11 -2.37 3.00 -0.99
C ALA A 11 -2.56 4.07 -2.07
N VAL A 12 -3.59 4.91 -1.95
CA VAL A 12 -3.80 6.05 -2.86
C VAL A 12 -2.64 7.05 -2.75
N THR A 13 -2.15 7.32 -1.54
CA THR A 13 -1.00 8.22 -1.34
C THR A 13 0.28 7.64 -1.96
N THR A 14 0.54 6.34 -1.77
CA THR A 14 1.65 5.62 -2.39
C THR A 14 1.61 5.75 -3.92
N LYS A 15 0.42 5.57 -4.52
CA LYS A 15 0.24 5.75 -5.95
C LYS A 15 0.49 7.19 -6.40
N ALA A 16 0.00 8.18 -5.65
CA ALA A 16 0.22 9.60 -5.93
C ALA A 16 1.71 9.99 -5.82
N MET A 17 2.51 9.30 -5.00
CA MET A 17 3.97 9.46 -4.92
C MET A 17 4.74 8.74 -6.05
N GLY A 18 4.03 8.10 -6.99
CA GLY A 18 4.60 7.38 -8.12
C GLY A 18 5.10 5.97 -7.81
N PHE A 19 4.74 5.41 -6.64
CA PHE A 19 5.05 4.03 -6.28
C PHE A 19 3.87 3.09 -6.58
N ASN A 20 4.13 1.79 -6.65
CA ASN A 20 3.09 0.78 -6.79
C ASN A 20 2.71 0.23 -5.40
N PRO A 21 1.45 0.37 -4.95
CA PRO A 21 1.01 -0.20 -3.67
C PRO A 21 1.26 -1.71 -3.55
N ALA A 22 1.17 -2.46 -4.65
CA ALA A 22 1.39 -3.91 -4.61
C ALA A 22 2.83 -4.32 -4.25
N ASP A 23 3.80 -3.38 -4.32
CA ASP A 23 5.18 -3.63 -3.95
C ASP A 23 5.43 -3.46 -2.44
N ILE A 24 4.44 -2.97 -1.67
CA ILE A 24 4.58 -2.65 -0.25
C ILE A 24 4.07 -3.79 0.63
N GLY A 25 4.96 -4.37 1.45
CA GLY A 25 4.64 -5.53 2.29
C GLY A 25 3.54 -5.28 3.33
N LEU A 26 3.45 -4.06 3.89
CA LEU A 26 2.38 -3.70 4.82
C LEU A 26 0.99 -3.92 4.21
N PHE A 27 0.82 -3.50 2.95
CA PHE A 27 -0.45 -3.62 2.23
C PHE A 27 -0.78 -5.07 1.89
N HIS A 28 0.24 -5.86 1.54
CA HIS A 28 0.08 -7.29 1.30
C HIS A 28 -0.45 -8.00 2.54
N TYR A 29 0.22 -7.85 3.68
CA TYR A 29 -0.17 -8.53 4.92
C TYR A 29 -1.51 -8.03 5.48
N ALA A 30 -1.77 -6.73 5.40
CA ALA A 30 -3.08 -6.20 5.79
C ALA A 30 -4.24 -6.79 4.95
N SER A 31 -4.00 -7.00 3.65
CA SER A 31 -4.95 -7.65 2.77
C SER A 31 -5.11 -9.14 3.10
N GLU A 32 -4.01 -9.87 3.37
CA GLU A 32 -4.07 -11.27 3.81
C GLU A 32 -4.87 -11.45 5.12
N MET A 33 -4.72 -10.51 6.05
CA MET A 33 -5.47 -10.50 7.32
C MET A 33 -6.92 -10.01 7.18
N GLY A 34 -7.30 -9.44 6.03
CA GLY A 34 -8.62 -8.86 5.81
C GLY A 34 -8.92 -7.62 6.66
N ILE A 35 -7.89 -6.89 7.10
CA ILE A 35 -8.03 -5.72 7.99
C ILE A 35 -8.02 -4.37 7.24
N GLY A 36 -7.86 -4.40 5.91
CA GLY A 36 -7.86 -3.20 5.08
C GLY A 36 -7.78 -3.49 3.59
N VAL A 37 -8.05 -2.47 2.78
CA VAL A 37 -8.04 -2.54 1.32
C VAL A 37 -6.93 -1.65 0.78
N ALA A 38 -6.02 -2.23 0.01
CA ALA A 38 -4.95 -1.51 -0.67
C ALA A 38 -4.92 -1.73 -2.19
N ASP A 39 -5.78 -2.62 -2.70
CA ASP A 39 -6.01 -2.76 -4.14
C ASP A 39 -6.78 -1.54 -4.64
N LEU A 40 -6.10 -0.72 -5.46
CA LEU A 40 -6.67 0.50 -6.05
C LEU A 40 -7.94 0.23 -6.87
N SER A 41 -8.11 -0.99 -7.43
CA SER A 41 -9.33 -1.34 -8.17
C SER A 41 -10.57 -1.47 -7.27
N GLN A 42 -10.37 -1.60 -5.96
CA GLN A 42 -11.42 -1.69 -4.95
C GLN A 42 -11.64 -0.37 -4.18
N ILE A 43 -10.90 0.69 -4.53
CA ILE A 43 -10.96 1.98 -3.85
C ILE A 43 -11.64 3.00 -4.75
N GLU A 44 -12.75 3.57 -4.28
CA GLU A 44 -13.39 4.71 -4.93
C GLU A 44 -12.68 6.02 -4.53
N VAL A 45 -12.14 6.73 -5.52
CA VAL A 45 -11.51 8.03 -5.31
C VAL A 45 -12.52 9.14 -5.58
N LEU A 46 -12.79 9.95 -4.56
CA LEU A 46 -13.64 11.12 -4.67
C LEU A 46 -12.80 12.39 -4.85
N GLY A 47 -13.18 13.24 -5.82
CA GLY A 47 -12.49 14.49 -6.12
C GLY A 47 -11.47 14.36 -7.24
N THR A 48 -10.26 14.86 -7.03
CA THR A 48 -9.21 14.86 -8.06
C THR A 48 -8.72 13.43 -8.35
N PRO A 49 -8.66 13.00 -9.63
CA PRO A 49 -8.06 11.72 -10.01
C PRO A 49 -6.62 11.57 -9.52
N ILE A 50 -6.19 10.35 -9.21
CA ILE A 50 -4.83 10.10 -8.69
C ILE A 50 -3.79 10.47 -9.75
N GLU A 51 -4.09 10.22 -11.01
CA GLU A 51 -3.22 10.46 -12.16
C GLU A 51 -2.86 11.94 -12.31
N ASP A 52 -3.79 12.84 -12.00
CA ASP A 52 -3.61 14.29 -12.11
C ASP A 52 -2.70 14.87 -11.02
N VAL A 53 -2.50 14.12 -9.93
CA VAL A 53 -1.65 14.51 -8.79
C VAL A 53 -0.42 13.63 -8.64
N THR A 54 -0.21 12.67 -9.54
CA THR A 54 0.90 11.72 -9.45
C THR A 54 2.23 12.43 -9.74
N LEU A 55 3.16 12.32 -8.79
CA LEU A 55 4.52 12.83 -8.90
C LEU A 55 5.50 11.74 -8.47
N SER A 56 6.43 11.36 -9.34
CA SER A 56 7.44 10.35 -9.02
C SER A 56 8.45 10.88 -8.00
N PHE A 57 8.34 10.40 -6.77
CA PHE A 57 9.28 10.78 -5.71
C PHE A 57 10.60 10.04 -5.87
N ARG A 58 11.70 10.68 -5.45
CA ARG A 58 12.99 10.00 -5.32
C ARG A 58 12.94 9.11 -4.07
N PRO A 59 13.07 7.77 -4.19
CA PRO A 59 13.11 6.91 -3.02
C PRO A 59 14.40 7.14 -2.21
N HIS A 60 14.36 6.74 -0.94
CA HIS A 60 15.56 6.71 -0.12
C HIS A 60 16.61 5.78 -0.73
N GLU A 61 17.91 6.07 -0.52
CA GLU A 61 19.05 5.30 -1.05
C GLU A 61 19.12 3.83 -0.60
N LYS A 62 18.20 3.41 0.27
CA LYS A 62 18.15 2.10 0.90
C LYS A 62 16.76 1.46 0.79
N VAL A 63 15.96 1.93 -0.17
CA VAL A 63 14.57 1.48 -0.35
C VAL A 63 14.50 -0.01 -0.69
N GLU A 64 15.57 -0.57 -1.27
CA GLU A 64 15.66 -1.99 -1.61
C GLU A 64 15.45 -2.91 -0.41
N PHE A 65 15.85 -2.50 0.80
CA PHE A 65 15.59 -3.29 2.01
C PHE A 65 14.11 -3.31 2.40
N GLN A 66 13.34 -2.27 2.03
CA GLN A 66 11.91 -2.23 2.30
C GLN A 66 11.11 -3.18 1.39
N PHE A 67 11.69 -3.59 0.25
CA PHE A 67 11.06 -4.53 -0.68
C PHE A 67 11.35 -6.01 -0.37
N GLN A 68 12.15 -6.29 0.67
CA GLN A 68 12.50 -7.65 1.12
C GLN A 68 11.50 -8.17 2.15
N TRP A 69 10.21 -8.03 1.85
CA TRP A 69 9.15 -8.38 2.80
C TRP A 69 8.57 -9.77 2.60
N GLN A 70 8.80 -10.44 1.46
CA GLN A 70 8.11 -11.68 1.04
C GLN A 70 8.53 -12.89 1.90
N GLU A 71 7.95 -13.00 3.09
CA GLU A 71 8.18 -14.11 4.01
C GLU A 71 7.32 -15.32 3.60
N THR A 72 7.94 -16.48 3.44
CA THR A 72 7.23 -17.68 2.94
C THR A 72 6.21 -18.18 3.95
N ASN A 73 6.50 -18.00 5.24
CA ASN A 73 5.65 -18.45 6.34
C ASN A 73 4.86 -17.29 6.97
N SER A 74 4.58 -16.22 6.22
CA SER A 74 3.90 -15.01 6.73
C SER A 74 2.66 -15.34 7.56
N ARG A 75 1.82 -16.26 7.06
CA ARG A 75 0.56 -16.66 7.71
C ARG A 75 0.74 -17.17 9.13
N GLU A 76 1.82 -17.91 9.41
CA GLU A 76 2.09 -18.40 10.76
C GLU A 76 2.25 -17.25 11.76
N TYR A 77 2.78 -16.10 11.32
CA TYR A 77 2.94 -14.92 12.17
C TYR A 77 1.67 -14.07 12.27
N LEU A 78 0.83 -14.09 11.23
CA LEU A 78 -0.39 -13.28 11.16
C LEU A 78 -1.56 -13.93 11.92
N GLU A 79 -1.55 -15.25 12.12
CA GLU A 79 -2.58 -16.00 12.87
C GLU A 79 -2.59 -15.72 14.39
N PHE A 80 -1.56 -15.07 14.93
CA PHE A 80 -1.46 -14.74 16.36
C PHE A 80 -2.06 -13.37 16.74
N VAL A 81 -2.74 -12.69 15.79
CA VAL A 81 -3.40 -11.39 16.00
C VAL A 81 -4.91 -11.55 16.16
#